data_AF-A0A8S3Z9J2-F1
#
_entry.id   AF-A0A8S3Z9J2-F1
#
_cell.length_a   1.000
_cell.length_b   1.000
_cell.length_c   1.000
_cell.angle_alpha   90.00
_cell.angle_beta   90.00
_cell.angle_gamma   90.00
#
_symmetry.space_group_name_H-M   'P 1'
#
loop_
_entity.id
_entity.type
_entity.pdbx_description
1 polymer ?
#
loop_
_entity_poly.entity_id
_entity_poly.type
_entity_poly.pdbx_seq_one_letter_code
_entity_poly.pdbx_strand_id
1 'polypeptide(L)'
;MVFCLGSLELILSLYLMVKFLEYPETEDMDEAYVVELLLSPGEGRLKILEWLFSRYDEKLEELLSVSHLSFGTRTESRLQKLLTAACAMCLCQSDDVGLIKGEGSLSRQVTFIDRLLDMVCTREKYSSSDSSIRQDNTYIDTLVSQDGFMSMFDSKVDLLPRDIRAEVENMWIKEGWIRDRSPQQPNLQDLVKKSEKLACELSDNNLALEKLQKQVKLPENGKEDELLNLTHKLATVLKELHQLADGFMHCFENQVRKFCHQTPPELSDLGLMFKRVHVCLEKFVKLLENLDRVRQVQSKLNDTVRKESDVKSQVLVQTSRNVLDTFQHCVAVLEETLHRSKTSAPLKYTPVLTL
;
A
#
# COMPACT_ATOMS: atom_id res chain seq x y z
N MET A 1 3.70 55.06 31.97
CA MET A 1 3.27 53.67 31.75
C MET A 1 1.85 53.55 32.25
N VAL A 2 0.88 53.40 31.35
CA VAL A 2 -0.55 53.28 31.72
C VAL A 2 -0.81 51.79 31.91
N PHE A 3 -0.86 51.33 33.15
CA PHE A 3 -1.38 50.00 33.47
C PHE A 3 -2.91 50.06 33.38
N CYS A 4 -3.52 49.19 32.58
CA CYS A 4 -4.97 49.02 32.53
C CYS A 4 -5.49 48.52 33.90
N LEU A 5 -6.73 48.88 34.25
CA LEU A 5 -7.38 48.47 35.52
C LEU A 5 -7.34 46.96 35.79
N GLY A 6 -7.37 46.10 34.77
CA GLY A 6 -7.24 44.65 34.92
C GLY A 6 -5.82 44.16 35.26
N SER A 7 -4.78 44.99 35.07
CA SER A 7 -3.42 44.67 35.46
C SER A 7 -3.19 44.85 36.97
N LEU A 8 -3.89 45.79 37.62
CA LEU A 8 -3.76 46.05 39.06
C LEU A 8 -4.30 44.91 39.93
N GLU A 9 -5.44 44.32 39.54
CA GLU A 9 -6.05 43.19 40.27
C GLU A 9 -5.16 41.93 40.22
N LEU A 10 -4.53 41.70 39.07
CA LEU A 10 -3.60 40.60 38.86
C LEU A 10 -2.28 40.81 39.63
N ILE A 11 -1.76 42.04 39.63
CA ILE A 11 -0.59 42.45 40.42
C ILE A 11 -0.83 42.23 41.93
N LEU A 12 -2.02 42.58 42.42
CA LEU A 12 -2.42 42.35 43.81
C LEU A 12 -2.50 40.85 44.14
N SER A 13 -3.04 40.05 43.20
CA SER A 13 -3.12 38.59 43.34
C SER A 13 -1.73 37.94 43.45
N LEU A 14 -0.78 38.36 42.60
CA LEU A 14 0.59 37.87 42.63
C LEU A 14 1.29 38.19 43.95
N TYR A 15 1.13 39.43 44.45
CA TYR A 15 1.66 39.84 45.74
C TYR A 15 1.11 38.99 46.90
N LEU A 16 -0.21 38.78 46.93
CA LEU A 16 -0.86 37.97 47.95
C LEU A 16 -0.40 36.50 47.93
N MET A 17 -0.18 35.93 46.74
CA MET A 17 0.34 34.57 46.59
C MET A 17 1.77 34.43 47.10
N VAL A 18 2.66 35.38 46.79
CA VAL A 18 4.04 35.36 47.30
C VAL A 18 4.07 35.56 48.81
N LYS A 19 3.21 36.44 49.34
CA LYS A 19 3.05 36.64 50.78
C LYS A 19 2.53 35.40 51.49
N PHE A 20 1.56 34.69 50.89
CA PHE A 20 1.05 33.41 51.39
C PHE A 20 2.14 32.34 51.47
N LEU A 21 3.10 32.36 50.54
CA LEU A 21 4.23 31.41 50.53
C LEU A 21 5.38 31.81 51.46
N GLU A 22 5.26 32.92 52.21
CA GLU A 22 6.25 33.39 53.18
C GLU A 22 7.67 33.53 52.59
N TYR A 23 7.78 34.18 51.40
CA TYR A 23 9.09 34.38 50.78
C TYR A 23 10.05 35.16 51.73
N PRO A 24 11.28 34.68 51.99
CA PRO A 24 12.12 35.14 53.11
C PRO A 24 12.49 36.64 53.13
N GLU A 25 12.38 37.34 51.99
CA GLU A 25 12.72 38.76 51.87
C GLU A 25 11.46 39.67 51.80
N THR A 26 10.26 39.18 52.15
CA THR A 26 9.00 39.94 51.95
C THR A 26 8.57 40.88 53.08
N GLU A 27 9.15 40.78 54.29
CA GLU A 27 8.64 41.52 55.45
C GLU A 27 8.74 43.06 55.32
N ASP A 28 9.66 43.57 54.50
CA ASP A 28 9.91 45.01 54.31
C ASP A 28 9.63 45.53 52.89
N MET A 29 9.00 44.72 52.00
CA MET A 29 8.87 45.08 50.59
C MET A 29 7.48 45.57 50.19
N ASP A 30 7.46 46.69 49.47
CA ASP A 30 6.25 47.27 48.88
C ASP A 30 5.69 46.36 47.75
N GLU A 31 4.37 46.41 47.54
CA GLU A 31 3.66 45.60 46.54
C GLU A 31 4.24 45.81 45.13
N ALA A 32 4.58 47.06 44.81
CA ALA A 32 5.21 47.44 43.55
C ALA A 32 6.58 46.80 43.36
N TYR A 33 7.36 46.64 44.44
CA TYR A 33 8.69 46.06 44.39
C TYR A 33 8.66 44.54 44.20
N VAL A 34 7.71 43.83 44.83
CA VAL A 34 7.51 42.38 44.61
C VAL A 34 7.14 42.10 43.15
N VAL A 35 6.29 42.94 42.56
CA VAL A 35 5.90 42.80 41.15
C VAL A 35 7.05 43.14 40.22
N GLU A 36 7.84 44.15 40.54
CA GLU A 36 9.07 44.46 39.82
C GLU A 36 10.08 43.31 39.91
N LEU A 37 10.22 42.67 41.07
CA LEU A 37 11.06 41.49 41.26
C LEU A 37 10.60 40.30 40.39
N LEU A 38 9.28 40.13 40.23
CA LEU A 38 8.66 39.05 39.47
C LEU A 38 8.52 39.30 37.98
N LEU A 39 8.66 40.53 37.47
CA LEU A 39 8.40 40.88 36.07
C LEU A 39 9.55 41.64 35.39
N SER A 40 10.50 42.16 36.15
CA SER A 40 11.66 42.86 35.60
C SER A 40 12.85 41.91 35.46
N PRO A 41 13.72 42.12 34.46
CA PRO A 41 14.93 41.35 34.32
C PRO A 41 15.93 41.69 35.42
N GLY A 42 16.51 40.66 36.04
CA GLY A 42 17.52 40.85 37.09
C GLY A 42 17.81 39.60 37.90
N GLU A 43 18.82 39.71 38.76
CA GLU A 43 19.25 38.62 39.66
C GLU A 43 18.17 38.24 40.67
N GLY A 44 17.39 39.23 41.14
CA GLY A 44 16.28 39.00 42.06
C GLY A 44 15.20 38.09 41.47
N ARG A 45 14.88 38.26 40.18
CA ARG A 45 13.95 37.38 39.45
C ARG A 45 14.44 35.93 39.43
N LEU A 46 15.73 35.71 39.15
CA LEU A 46 16.27 34.36 39.09
C LEU A 46 16.25 33.68 40.45
N LYS A 47 16.53 34.43 41.53
CA LYS A 47 16.46 33.91 42.90
C LYS A 47 15.05 33.54 43.32
N ILE A 48 14.04 34.37 43.03
CA ILE A 48 12.66 34.04 43.38
C ILE A 48 12.14 32.85 42.57
N LEU A 49 12.50 32.73 41.28
CA LEU A 49 12.16 31.56 40.47
C LEU A 49 12.81 30.28 41.00
N GLU A 50 14.10 30.34 41.34
CA GLU A 50 14.82 29.21 41.94
C GLU A 50 14.16 28.76 43.24
N TRP A 51 13.79 29.71 44.10
CA TRP A 51 13.08 29.42 45.35
C TRP A 51 11.70 28.81 45.10
N LEU A 52 10.91 29.33 44.15
CA LEU A 52 9.59 28.79 43.81
C LEU A 52 9.67 27.35 43.29
N PHE A 53 10.63 27.05 42.41
CA PHE A 53 10.84 25.69 41.92
C PHE A 53 11.29 24.73 43.03
N SER A 54 12.22 25.14 43.89
CA SER A 54 12.62 24.35 45.06
C SER A 54 11.45 24.11 46.02
N ARG A 55 10.56 25.09 46.17
CA ARG A 55 9.35 24.95 47.00
C ARG A 55 8.29 24.05 46.36
N TYR A 56 8.33 23.81 45.06
CA TYR A 56 7.41 22.91 44.37
C TYR A 56 7.84 21.43 44.40
N ASP A 57 9.12 21.10 44.40
CA ASP A 57 9.58 19.70 44.45
C ASP A 57 11.03 19.62 44.96
N GLU A 58 11.30 18.68 45.88
CA GLU A 58 12.65 18.40 46.41
C GLU A 58 13.63 18.00 45.29
N LYS A 59 13.15 17.33 44.23
CA LYS A 59 13.99 16.97 43.08
C LYS A 59 14.39 18.17 42.24
N LEU A 60 13.56 19.21 42.19
CA LEU A 60 13.88 20.46 41.52
C LEU A 60 14.92 21.25 42.33
N GLU A 61 14.83 21.21 43.65
CA GLU A 61 15.86 21.76 44.54
C GLU A 61 17.22 21.11 44.30
N GLU A 62 17.27 19.78 44.18
CA GLU A 62 18.51 19.04 43.86
C GLU A 62 19.08 19.46 42.49
N LEU A 63 18.23 19.57 41.47
CA LEU A 63 18.62 20.01 40.12
C LEU A 63 19.19 21.44 40.13
N LEU A 64 18.57 22.33 40.90
CA LEU A 64 18.91 23.75 40.96
C LEU A 64 20.12 24.02 41.85
N SER A 65 20.42 23.16 42.82
CA SER A 65 21.57 23.28 43.71
C SER A 65 22.89 23.47 42.94
N VAL A 66 23.65 24.50 43.34
CA VAL A 66 24.82 25.05 42.60
C VAL A 66 26.14 24.36 43.03
N SER A 67 26.07 23.20 43.67
CA SER A 67 27.20 22.53 44.35
C SER A 67 28.35 22.08 43.44
N HIS A 68 28.19 22.09 42.10
CA HIS A 68 29.14 21.43 41.18
C HIS A 68 29.69 22.27 40.01
N LEU A 69 29.54 23.60 39.96
CA LEU A 69 30.03 24.40 38.82
C LEU A 69 31.08 25.47 39.15
N SER A 70 32.15 25.44 38.34
CA SER A 70 33.30 26.35 38.37
C SER A 70 32.91 27.79 38.01
N PHE A 71 33.69 28.75 38.51
CA PHE A 71 33.33 30.17 38.69
C PHE A 71 32.98 30.95 37.39
N GLY A 72 33.30 30.43 36.20
CA GLY A 72 33.17 31.14 34.92
C GLY A 72 31.90 30.87 34.10
N THR A 73 31.18 29.76 34.33
CA THR A 73 30.02 29.30 33.51
C THR A 73 28.68 29.33 34.27
N ARG A 74 28.67 29.98 35.44
CA ARG A 74 27.58 29.86 36.43
C ARG A 74 26.23 30.43 35.97
N THR A 75 26.21 31.60 35.35
CA THR A 75 24.95 32.29 34.98
C THR A 75 24.22 31.60 33.82
N GLU A 76 24.95 31.17 32.80
CA GLU A 76 24.38 30.47 31.63
C GLU A 76 23.90 29.06 32.01
N SER A 77 24.65 28.35 32.87
CA SER A 77 24.23 27.07 33.43
C SER A 77 22.98 27.16 34.33
N ARG A 78 22.84 28.25 35.10
CA ARG A 78 21.68 28.49 35.98
C ARG A 78 20.41 28.79 35.20
N LEU A 79 20.52 29.64 34.18
CA LEU A 79 19.41 29.90 33.26
C LEU A 79 18.94 28.63 32.56
N GLN A 80 19.87 27.79 32.10
CA GLN A 80 19.52 26.52 31.46
C GLN A 80 18.82 25.55 32.41
N LYS A 81 19.24 25.48 33.67
CA LYS A 81 18.58 24.66 34.71
C LYS A 81 17.16 25.17 35.00
N LEU A 82 16.99 26.48 35.18
CA LEU A 82 15.67 27.09 35.40
C LEU A 82 14.75 26.89 34.19
N LEU A 83 15.28 27.02 32.98
CA LEU A 83 14.54 26.74 31.74
C LEU A 83 14.13 25.27 31.67
N THR A 84 15.01 24.36 32.04
CA THR A 84 14.73 22.91 32.05
C THR A 84 13.62 22.58 33.05
N ALA A 85 13.67 23.14 34.27
CA ALA A 85 12.62 22.99 35.27
C ALA A 85 11.27 23.55 34.77
N ALA A 86 11.28 24.75 34.20
CA ALA A 86 10.09 25.38 33.64
C ALA A 86 9.48 24.58 32.47
N CYS A 87 10.31 24.03 31.58
CA CYS A 87 9.87 23.15 30.49
C CYS A 87 9.29 21.84 31.01
N ALA A 88 9.92 21.23 32.02
CA ALA A 88 9.44 20.00 32.64
C ALA A 88 8.04 20.17 33.27
N MET A 89 7.76 21.37 33.79
CA MET A 89 6.44 21.74 34.31
C MET A 89 5.50 22.36 33.27
N CYS A 90 5.85 22.29 31.98
CA CYS A 90 5.04 22.80 30.87
C CYS A 90 4.68 24.29 30.98
N LEU A 91 5.54 25.10 31.61
CA LEU A 91 5.34 26.54 31.76
C LEU A 91 5.86 27.35 30.56
N CYS A 92 6.86 26.84 29.84
CA CYS A 92 7.46 27.48 28.67
C CYS A 92 8.08 26.48 27.69
N GLN A 93 8.51 26.95 26.52
CA GLN A 93 9.23 26.14 25.51
C GLN A 93 10.74 26.15 25.75
N SER A 94 11.47 25.23 25.12
CA SER A 94 12.93 25.06 25.30
C SER A 94 13.79 26.20 24.75
N ASP A 95 13.21 27.09 23.95
CA ASP A 95 13.82 28.30 23.39
C ASP A 95 13.40 29.59 24.13
N ASP A 96 12.50 29.49 25.11
CA ASP A 96 11.94 30.63 25.87
C ASP A 96 12.88 31.13 27.00
N VAL A 97 14.19 31.21 26.75
CA VAL A 97 15.18 31.73 27.72
C VAL A 97 14.83 33.17 28.16
N GLY A 98 14.32 33.98 27.23
CA GLY A 98 13.89 35.36 27.51
C GLY A 98 12.74 35.44 28.52
N LEU A 99 11.91 34.40 28.64
CA LEU A 99 10.82 34.35 29.61
C LEU A 99 11.34 34.12 31.04
N ILE A 100 12.38 33.29 31.19
CA ILE A 100 13.09 33.10 32.46
C ILE A 100 13.82 34.38 32.88
N LYS A 101 14.44 35.08 31.93
CA LYS A 101 15.16 36.34 32.18
C LYS A 101 14.26 37.53 32.50
N GLY A 102 12.98 37.51 32.11
CA GLY A 102 12.08 38.66 32.25
C GLY A 102 12.13 39.64 31.07
N GLU A 103 12.59 39.17 29.91
CA GLU A 103 12.69 39.93 28.65
C GLU A 103 11.48 39.68 27.71
N GLY A 104 10.58 38.77 28.08
CA GLY A 104 9.37 38.45 27.31
C GLY A 104 8.30 39.54 27.35
N SER A 105 7.28 39.44 26.50
CA SER A 105 6.12 40.33 26.57
C SER A 105 5.41 40.23 27.93
N LEU A 106 4.97 41.36 28.50
CA LEU A 106 4.31 41.44 29.82
C LEU A 106 3.22 40.37 30.02
N SER A 107 2.34 40.18 29.03
CA SER A 107 1.27 39.16 29.09
C SER A 107 1.81 37.74 29.29
N ARG A 108 2.89 37.37 28.58
CA ARG A 108 3.51 36.04 28.72
C ARG A 108 4.20 35.88 30.07
N GLN A 109 4.87 36.94 30.56
CA GLN A 109 5.53 36.92 31.86
C GLN A 109 4.51 36.75 32.99
N VAL A 110 3.40 37.49 32.94
CA VAL A 110 2.33 37.38 33.93
C VAL A 110 1.71 35.99 33.93
N THR A 111 1.35 35.44 32.76
CA THR A 111 0.80 34.08 32.69
C THR A 111 1.77 33.02 33.20
N PHE A 112 3.07 33.19 32.94
CA PHE A 112 4.11 32.28 33.44
C PHE A 112 4.18 32.30 34.97
N ILE A 113 4.26 33.49 35.58
CA ILE A 113 4.37 33.64 37.03
C ILE A 113 3.08 33.20 37.73
N ASP A 114 1.92 33.57 37.18
CA ASP A 114 0.60 33.21 37.71
C ASP A 114 0.42 31.69 37.78
N ARG A 115 0.73 30.97 36.69
CA ARG A 115 0.68 29.50 36.67
C ARG A 115 1.65 28.85 37.64
N LEU A 116 2.88 29.38 37.73
CA LEU A 116 3.88 28.86 38.65
C LEU A 116 3.43 29.03 40.11
N LEU A 117 2.95 30.22 40.46
CA LEU A 117 2.45 30.50 41.81
C LEU A 117 1.22 29.68 42.14
N ASP A 118 0.27 29.53 41.21
CA ASP A 118 -0.91 28.69 41.42
C ASP A 118 -0.52 27.24 41.74
N MET A 119 0.43 26.66 41.00
CA MET A 119 0.96 25.32 41.26
C MET A 119 1.62 25.21 42.64
N VAL A 120 2.48 26.15 43.00
CA VAL A 120 3.22 26.15 44.28
C VAL A 120 2.25 26.36 45.46
N CYS A 121 1.34 27.34 45.37
CA CYS A 121 0.33 27.60 46.40
C CYS A 121 -0.63 26.42 46.55
N THR A 122 -1.02 25.78 45.47
CA THR A 122 -1.88 24.59 45.47
C THR A 122 -1.18 23.44 46.20
N ARG A 123 0.11 23.20 45.90
CA ARG A 123 0.92 22.22 46.63
C ARG A 123 1.01 22.54 48.14
N GLU A 124 1.29 23.78 48.50
CA GLU A 124 1.42 24.21 49.90
C GLU A 124 0.11 24.02 50.68
N LYS A 125 -1.03 24.40 50.08
CA LYS A 125 -2.37 24.17 50.65
C LYS A 125 -2.61 22.68 50.91
N TYR A 126 -2.20 21.81 49.99
CA TYR A 126 -2.37 20.37 50.13
C TYR A 126 -1.36 19.72 51.08
N SER A 127 -0.15 20.27 51.23
CA SER A 127 0.83 19.82 52.22
C SER A 127 0.38 20.09 53.66
N SER A 128 -0.44 21.13 53.88
CA SER A 128 -1.01 21.44 55.21
C SER A 128 -2.24 20.59 55.57
N SER A 129 -2.86 19.94 54.59
CA SER A 129 -4.13 19.19 54.71
C SER A 129 -3.92 17.67 54.70
N ASP A 130 -2.77 17.21 55.19
CA ASP A 130 -2.15 15.88 54.98
C ASP A 130 -2.95 14.66 55.51
N SER A 131 -4.15 14.85 56.07
CA SER A 131 -4.99 13.74 56.55
C SER A 131 -6.06 13.26 55.57
N SER A 132 -6.62 14.14 54.72
CA SER A 132 -7.78 13.78 53.87
C SER A 132 -7.36 13.28 52.48
N ILE A 133 -6.33 13.85 51.86
CA ILE A 133 -5.95 13.53 50.47
C ILE A 133 -5.12 12.25 50.40
N ARG A 134 -4.36 11.91 51.46
CA ARG A 134 -3.77 10.57 51.59
C ARG A 134 -4.84 9.48 51.52
N GLN A 135 -6.05 9.72 52.03
CA GLN A 135 -7.16 8.76 51.92
C GLN A 135 -7.76 8.73 50.51
N ASP A 136 -7.95 9.87 49.85
CA ASP A 136 -8.49 9.90 48.48
C ASP A 136 -7.52 9.29 47.45
N ASN A 137 -6.21 9.50 47.63
CA ASN A 137 -5.19 8.85 46.81
C ASN A 137 -4.98 7.38 47.19
N THR A 138 -5.26 6.94 48.42
CA THR A 138 -5.24 5.49 48.71
C THR A 138 -6.28 4.72 47.92
N TYR A 139 -7.44 5.33 47.62
CA TYR A 139 -8.44 4.66 46.78
C TYR A 139 -7.93 4.49 45.34
N ILE A 140 -7.33 5.53 44.76
CA ILE A 140 -6.69 5.46 43.44
C ILE A 140 -5.49 4.52 43.45
N ASP A 141 -4.61 4.59 44.46
CA ASP A 141 -3.48 3.67 44.57
C ASP A 141 -3.93 2.22 44.75
N THR A 142 -5.04 1.97 45.46
CA THR A 142 -5.65 0.63 45.59
C THR A 142 -6.29 0.17 44.28
N LEU A 143 -6.90 1.08 43.52
CA LEU A 143 -7.43 0.82 42.17
C LEU A 143 -6.32 0.54 41.16
N VAL A 144 -5.21 1.27 41.24
CA VAL A 144 -4.02 1.10 40.38
C VAL A 144 -3.26 -0.18 40.74
N SER A 145 -3.20 -0.50 42.04
CA SER A 145 -2.59 -1.73 42.56
C SER A 145 -3.49 -2.96 42.42
N GLN A 146 -4.75 -2.81 42.00
CA GLN A 146 -5.61 -3.93 41.68
C GLN A 146 -5.07 -4.65 40.44
N ASP A 147 -4.90 -5.96 40.54
CA ASP A 147 -4.41 -6.81 39.44
C ASP A 147 -5.24 -6.56 38.17
N GLY A 148 -4.56 -6.05 37.14
CA GLY A 148 -5.15 -5.79 35.82
C GLY A 148 -5.51 -4.33 35.52
N PHE A 149 -5.45 -3.39 36.46
CA PHE A 149 -5.70 -1.97 36.14
C PHE A 149 -4.67 -1.44 35.14
N MET A 150 -3.38 -1.69 35.39
CA MET A 150 -2.31 -1.36 34.45
C MET A 150 -2.45 -2.12 33.11
N SER A 151 -3.07 -3.30 33.10
CA SER A 151 -3.35 -4.05 31.87
C SER A 151 -4.48 -3.44 31.01
N MET A 152 -5.32 -2.57 31.59
CA MET A 152 -6.31 -1.79 30.83
C MET A 152 -5.65 -0.67 30.02
N PHE A 153 -4.49 -0.18 30.48
CA PHE A 153 -3.65 0.79 29.77
C PHE A 153 -2.55 0.12 28.93
N ASP A 154 -2.37 -1.20 29.06
CA ASP A 154 -1.57 -1.99 28.15
C ASP A 154 -2.30 -2.05 26.81
N SER A 155 -2.13 -0.96 26.05
CA SER A 155 -2.71 -0.86 24.74
C SER A 155 -2.08 -1.98 23.93
N LYS A 156 -2.89 -2.98 23.56
CA LYS A 156 -2.56 -3.94 22.49
C LYS A 156 -2.51 -3.25 21.11
N VAL A 157 -2.24 -1.95 21.09
CA VAL A 157 -2.03 -1.18 19.89
C VAL A 157 -0.61 -1.51 19.47
N ASP A 158 -0.56 -2.39 18.49
CA ASP A 158 0.62 -2.56 17.68
C ASP A 158 0.98 -1.23 17.02
N LEU A 159 2.00 -0.55 17.56
CA LEU A 159 2.54 0.69 17.00
C LEU A 159 3.41 0.44 15.77
N LEU A 160 3.71 -0.82 15.44
CA LEU A 160 4.50 -1.17 14.27
C LEU A 160 3.58 -1.31 13.05
N PRO A 161 3.89 -0.62 11.95
CA PRO A 161 3.34 -0.95 10.63
C PRO A 161 3.47 -2.44 10.30
N ARG A 162 2.51 -3.02 9.56
CA ARG A 162 2.42 -4.47 9.30
C ARG A 162 3.68 -5.06 8.66
N ASP A 163 4.32 -4.30 7.80
CA ASP A 163 5.57 -4.61 7.12
C ASP A 163 6.76 -4.68 8.09
N ILE A 164 6.86 -3.73 9.02
CA ILE A 164 7.90 -3.72 10.06
C ILE A 164 7.65 -4.84 11.07
N ARG A 165 6.38 -5.07 11.45
CA ARG A 165 6.01 -6.16 12.35
C ARG A 165 6.44 -7.52 11.81
N ALA A 166 6.18 -7.79 10.53
CA ALA A 166 6.54 -9.07 9.93
C ALA A 166 8.06 -9.31 9.99
N GLU A 167 8.86 -8.28 9.73
CA GLU A 167 10.32 -8.39 9.82
C GLU A 167 10.80 -8.58 11.27
N VAL A 168 10.23 -7.85 12.22
CA VAL A 168 10.54 -7.98 13.65
C VAL A 168 10.17 -9.36 14.18
N GLU A 169 8.98 -9.88 13.84
CA GLU A 169 8.58 -11.25 14.22
C GLU A 169 9.50 -12.29 13.57
N ASN A 170 9.90 -12.11 12.32
CA ASN A 170 10.87 -12.99 11.66
C ASN A 170 12.24 -12.96 12.36
N MET A 171 12.69 -11.79 12.83
CA MET A 171 13.91 -11.67 13.63
C MET A 171 13.78 -12.37 14.98
N TRP A 172 12.66 -12.18 15.69
CA TRP A 172 12.40 -12.86 16.96
C TRP A 172 12.34 -14.38 16.80
N ILE A 173 11.70 -14.88 15.73
CA ILE A 173 11.67 -16.31 15.41
C ILE A 173 13.08 -16.86 15.13
N LYS A 174 13.92 -16.10 14.41
CA LYS A 174 15.33 -16.47 14.17
C LYS A 174 16.15 -16.50 15.47
N GLU A 175 15.84 -15.63 16.43
CA GLU A 175 16.45 -15.63 17.76
C GLU A 175 15.81 -16.66 18.72
N GLY A 176 14.87 -17.49 18.26
CA GLY A 176 14.29 -18.60 19.02
C GLY A 176 13.09 -18.23 19.90
N TRP A 177 12.47 -17.07 19.67
CA TRP A 177 11.29 -16.63 20.43
C TRP A 177 10.01 -17.41 20.08
N ILE A 178 9.17 -17.65 21.09
CA ILE A 178 7.90 -18.38 20.98
C ILE A 178 6.75 -17.41 21.31
N ARG A 179 5.69 -17.39 20.49
CA ARG A 179 4.54 -16.47 20.57
C ARG A 179 3.82 -16.42 21.93
N ASP A 180 3.96 -17.44 22.77
CA ASP A 180 3.32 -17.54 24.08
C ASP A 180 4.16 -16.97 25.25
N ARG A 181 5.34 -16.38 24.98
CA ARG A 181 6.15 -15.71 26.00
C ARG A 181 6.28 -14.22 25.70
N SER A 182 6.06 -13.39 26.72
CA SER A 182 6.46 -11.97 26.67
C SER A 182 7.93 -11.89 26.23
N PRO A 183 8.28 -11.01 25.28
CA PRO A 183 9.67 -10.81 24.89
C PRO A 183 10.51 -10.55 26.14
N GLN A 184 11.68 -11.20 26.24
CA GLN A 184 12.60 -10.93 27.34
C GLN A 184 13.01 -9.47 27.26
N GLN A 185 12.93 -8.77 28.39
CA GLN A 185 13.36 -7.39 28.49
C GLN A 185 14.82 -7.30 28.02
N PRO A 186 15.16 -6.43 27.06
CA PRO A 186 16.51 -6.35 26.53
C PRO A 186 17.51 -6.06 27.66
N ASN A 187 18.59 -6.83 27.72
CA ASN A 187 19.67 -6.54 28.66
C ASN A 187 20.32 -5.20 28.30
N LEU A 188 20.49 -4.32 29.29
CA LEU A 188 21.02 -2.97 29.13
C LEU A 188 22.42 -2.97 28.50
N GLN A 189 23.26 -3.97 28.82
CA GLN A 189 24.58 -4.10 28.20
C GLN A 189 24.51 -4.46 26.71
N ASP A 190 23.55 -5.30 26.33
CA ASP A 190 23.37 -5.68 24.93
C ASP A 190 22.79 -4.52 24.11
N LEU A 191 21.92 -3.71 24.73
CA LEU A 191 21.39 -2.50 24.12
C LEU A 191 22.49 -1.45 23.88
N VAL A 192 23.36 -1.24 24.87
CA VAL A 192 24.53 -0.34 24.73
C VAL A 192 25.43 -0.81 23.60
N LYS A 193 25.81 -2.10 23.55
CA LYS A 193 26.62 -2.66 22.46
C LYS A 193 25.95 -2.52 21.09
N LYS A 194 24.65 -2.79 20.99
CA LYS A 194 23.88 -2.60 19.74
C LYS A 194 23.88 -1.12 19.33
N SER A 195 23.75 -0.19 20.28
CA SER A 195 23.77 1.26 20.01
C SER A 195 25.14 1.74 19.54
N GLU A 196 26.23 1.27 20.15
CA GLU A 196 27.60 1.59 19.75
C GLU A 196 27.89 1.05 18.34
N LYS A 197 27.43 -0.18 18.05
CA LYS A 197 27.55 -0.76 16.71
C LYS A 197 26.79 0.07 15.67
N LEU A 198 25.55 0.47 15.96
CA LEU A 198 24.79 1.35 15.08
C LEU A 198 25.48 2.69 14.88
N ALA A 199 26.07 3.28 15.92
CA ALA A 199 26.79 4.55 15.81
C ALA A 199 28.01 4.42 14.87
N CYS A 200 28.75 3.31 14.97
CA CYS A 200 29.84 3.00 14.04
C CYS A 200 29.33 2.81 12.60
N GLU A 201 28.31 1.99 12.39
CA GLU A 201 27.73 1.76 11.06
C GLU A 201 27.19 3.05 10.42
N LEU A 202 26.60 3.94 11.23
CA LEU A 202 26.06 5.22 10.77
C LEU A 202 27.19 6.20 10.41
N SER A 203 28.28 6.19 11.19
CA SER A 203 29.51 6.94 10.86
C SER A 203 30.12 6.45 9.54
N ASP A 204 30.24 5.13 9.35
CA ASP A 204 30.79 4.53 8.13
C ASP A 204 29.92 4.85 6.90
N ASN A 205 28.60 4.76 7.05
CA ASN A 205 27.65 5.13 5.98
C ASN A 205 27.71 6.62 5.66
N ASN A 206 27.85 7.50 6.66
CA ASN A 206 28.05 8.93 6.42
C ASN A 206 29.34 9.22 5.66
N LEU A 207 30.44 8.54 6.00
CA LEU A 207 31.70 8.64 5.25
C LEU A 207 31.54 8.14 3.79
N ALA A 208 30.79 7.06 3.58
CA ALA A 208 30.48 6.56 2.26
C ALA A 208 29.62 7.54 1.45
N LEU A 209 28.63 8.17 2.09
CA LEU A 209 27.79 9.21 1.48
C LEU A 209 28.61 10.46 1.15
N GLU A 210 29.49 10.92 2.02
CA GLU A 210 30.39 12.04 1.72
C GLU A 210 31.31 11.72 0.54
N LYS A 211 31.81 10.49 0.46
CA LYS A 211 32.65 10.04 -0.66
C LYS A 211 31.86 10.03 -1.96
N LEU A 212 30.61 9.55 -1.94
CA LEU A 212 29.71 9.58 -3.08
C LEU A 212 29.38 11.02 -3.47
N GLN A 213 29.09 11.90 -2.51
CA GLN A 213 28.83 13.32 -2.76
C GLN A 213 30.05 14.00 -3.41
N LYS A 214 31.27 13.68 -2.97
CA LYS A 214 32.52 14.16 -3.60
C LYS A 214 32.77 13.56 -5.00
N GLN A 215 32.26 12.35 -5.27
CA GLN A 215 32.31 11.74 -6.60
C GLN A 215 31.27 12.35 -7.55
N VAL A 216 30.12 12.78 -7.04
CA VAL A 216 29.12 13.55 -7.77
C VAL A 216 29.60 15.00 -7.87
N LYS A 217 30.58 15.25 -8.74
CA LYS A 217 30.92 16.61 -9.17
C LYS A 217 29.82 17.12 -10.08
N LEU A 218 28.82 17.81 -9.52
CA LEU A 218 28.03 18.72 -10.34
C LEU A 218 28.96 19.84 -10.82
N PRO A 219 28.96 20.18 -12.13
CA PRO A 219 29.75 21.31 -12.62
C PRO A 219 29.22 22.60 -12.00
N GLU A 220 29.97 23.16 -11.07
CA GLU A 220 29.65 24.33 -10.24
C GLU A 220 29.55 25.67 -10.99
N ASN A 221 29.65 25.71 -12.32
CA ASN A 221 29.44 26.95 -13.06
C ASN A 221 28.74 26.70 -14.40
N GLY A 222 27.46 27.09 -14.48
CA GLY A 222 26.73 27.28 -15.75
C GLY A 222 25.59 26.31 -16.07
N LYS A 223 25.29 25.32 -15.22
CA LYS A 223 24.23 24.31 -15.46
C LYS A 223 23.18 24.20 -14.35
N GLU A 224 23.13 25.17 -13.45
CA GLU A 224 22.10 25.22 -12.41
C GLU A 224 20.70 25.24 -13.04
N ASP A 225 20.52 25.97 -14.13
CA ASP A 225 19.30 25.96 -14.95
C ASP A 225 19.01 24.60 -15.60
N GLU A 226 20.01 23.84 -16.04
CA GLU A 226 19.81 22.49 -16.60
C GLU A 226 19.35 21.50 -15.51
N LEU A 227 19.93 21.59 -14.31
CA LEU A 227 19.55 20.77 -13.16
C LEU A 227 18.15 21.16 -12.66
N LEU A 228 17.85 22.45 -12.56
CA LEU A 228 16.53 22.95 -12.17
C LEU A 228 15.47 22.50 -13.17
N ASN A 229 15.79 22.55 -14.47
CA ASN A 229 14.93 22.06 -15.55
C ASN A 229 14.73 20.54 -15.49
N LEU A 230 15.78 19.76 -15.18
CA LEU A 230 15.66 18.32 -15.00
C LEU A 230 14.78 17.98 -13.79
N THR A 231 14.98 18.67 -12.67
CA THR A 231 14.17 18.52 -11.46
C THR A 231 12.73 18.91 -11.71
N HIS A 232 12.48 19.99 -12.46
CA HIS A 232 11.13 20.41 -12.86
C HIS A 232 10.48 19.38 -13.79
N LYS A 233 11.21 18.83 -14.76
CA LYS A 233 10.72 17.74 -15.63
C LYS A 233 10.37 16.51 -14.80
N LEU A 234 11.24 16.09 -13.89
CA LEU A 234 10.99 14.95 -13.00
C LEU A 234 9.76 15.19 -12.12
N ALA A 235 9.65 16.38 -11.51
CA ALA A 235 8.50 16.76 -10.69
C ALA A 235 7.21 16.79 -11.52
N THR A 236 7.28 17.20 -12.79
CA THR A 236 6.14 17.19 -13.72
C THR A 236 5.72 15.74 -14.02
N VAL A 237 6.65 14.86 -14.36
CA VAL A 237 6.36 13.44 -14.62
C VAL A 237 5.79 12.76 -13.37
N LEU A 238 6.32 13.06 -12.18
CA LEU A 238 5.79 12.55 -10.92
C LEU A 238 4.37 13.05 -10.65
N LYS A 239 4.06 14.31 -10.96
CA LYS A 239 2.69 14.84 -10.87
C LYS A 239 1.75 14.19 -11.88
N GLU A 240 2.18 14.00 -13.11
CA GLU A 240 1.39 13.30 -14.14
C GLU A 240 1.12 11.84 -13.74
N LEU A 241 2.11 11.15 -13.19
CA LEU A 241 1.94 9.79 -12.69
C LEU A 241 0.97 9.75 -11.50
N HIS A 242 1.06 10.70 -10.59
CA HIS A 242 0.12 10.82 -9.47
C HIS A 242 -1.30 11.09 -9.96
N GLN A 243 -1.48 12.00 -10.93
CA GLN A 243 -2.78 12.25 -11.56
C GLN A 243 -3.34 11.03 -12.29
N LEU A 244 -2.48 10.24 -12.95
CA LEU A 244 -2.89 8.99 -13.59
C LEU A 244 -3.31 7.95 -12.55
N ALA A 245 -2.57 7.84 -11.44
CA ALA A 245 -2.90 6.95 -10.33
C ALA A 245 -4.21 7.36 -9.65
N ASP A 246 -4.44 8.66 -9.44
CA ASP A 246 -5.69 9.19 -8.89
C ASP A 246 -6.86 8.97 -9.84
N GLY A 247 -6.66 9.22 -11.14
CA GLY A 247 -7.67 8.93 -12.17
C GLY A 247 -8.02 7.45 -12.23
N PHE A 248 -7.01 6.58 -12.10
CA PHE A 248 -7.21 5.14 -12.01
C PHE A 248 -7.97 4.76 -10.73
N MET A 249 -7.57 5.26 -9.56
CA MET A 249 -8.26 5.00 -8.30
C MET A 249 -9.71 5.47 -8.37
N HIS A 250 -9.97 6.66 -8.90
CA HIS A 250 -11.32 7.18 -9.04
C HIS A 250 -12.18 6.31 -9.98
N CYS A 251 -11.63 5.90 -11.12
CA CYS A 251 -12.30 4.97 -12.05
C CYS A 251 -12.55 3.61 -11.37
N PHE A 252 -11.56 3.11 -10.64
CA PHE A 252 -11.66 1.88 -9.89
C PHE A 252 -12.78 1.97 -8.85
N GLU A 253 -12.81 2.99 -7.99
CA GLU A 253 -13.82 3.12 -6.94
C GLU A 253 -15.24 3.31 -7.49
N ASN A 254 -15.40 4.09 -8.56
CA ASN A 254 -16.72 4.46 -9.06
C ASN A 254 -17.32 3.48 -10.07
N GLN A 255 -16.47 2.87 -10.89
CA GLN A 255 -16.91 2.00 -11.99
C GLN A 255 -16.61 0.53 -11.71
N VAL A 256 -15.38 0.20 -11.28
CA VAL A 256 -14.92 -1.19 -11.22
C VAL A 256 -15.21 -1.87 -9.88
N ARG A 257 -15.12 -1.15 -8.76
CA ARG A 257 -15.28 -1.67 -7.39
C ARG A 257 -16.64 -2.33 -7.19
N LYS A 258 -17.67 -1.83 -7.88
CA LYS A 258 -19.03 -2.39 -7.90
C LYS A 258 -19.06 -3.81 -8.49
N PHE A 259 -18.19 -4.12 -9.44
CA PHE A 259 -18.06 -5.44 -10.05
C PHE A 259 -17.11 -6.35 -9.28
N CYS A 260 -16.16 -5.81 -8.51
CA CYS A 260 -15.23 -6.61 -7.68
C CYS A 260 -15.88 -7.27 -6.46
N HIS A 261 -17.02 -6.75 -5.99
CA HIS A 261 -17.76 -7.28 -4.82
C HIS A 261 -19.09 -7.92 -5.20
N GLN A 262 -19.43 -7.96 -6.49
CA GLN A 262 -20.59 -8.72 -6.94
C GLN A 262 -20.28 -10.21 -6.85
N THR A 263 -21.17 -10.96 -6.22
CA THR A 263 -21.16 -12.43 -6.30
C THR A 263 -21.16 -12.83 -7.78
N PRO A 264 -20.43 -13.91 -8.15
CA PRO A 264 -20.33 -14.35 -9.54
C PRO A 264 -21.73 -14.37 -10.16
N PRO A 265 -21.95 -13.75 -11.34
CA PRO A 265 -23.26 -13.76 -11.97
C PRO A 265 -23.71 -15.20 -12.11
N GLU A 266 -24.88 -15.53 -11.55
CA GLU A 266 -25.47 -16.85 -11.69
C GLU A 266 -25.65 -17.11 -13.18
N LEU A 267 -24.85 -18.04 -13.71
CA LEU A 267 -24.89 -18.42 -15.11
C LEU A 267 -26.27 -19.05 -15.35
N SER A 268 -27.13 -18.32 -16.05
CA SER A 268 -28.42 -18.86 -16.47
C SER A 268 -28.22 -20.16 -17.25
N ASP A 269 -29.02 -21.19 -16.95
CA ASP A 269 -29.05 -22.48 -17.66
C ASP A 269 -29.28 -22.35 -19.17
N LEU A 270 -29.61 -21.14 -19.65
CA LEU A 270 -29.70 -20.78 -21.05
C LEU A 270 -28.42 -21.13 -21.83
N GLY A 271 -27.22 -21.00 -21.24
CA GLY A 271 -25.96 -21.41 -21.89
C GLY A 271 -25.89 -22.92 -22.17
N LEU A 272 -26.38 -23.73 -21.23
CA LEU A 272 -26.49 -25.18 -21.42
C LEU A 272 -27.55 -25.53 -22.46
N MET A 273 -28.64 -24.77 -22.54
CA MET A 273 -29.66 -24.92 -23.57
C MET A 273 -29.14 -24.57 -24.96
N PHE A 274 -28.40 -23.47 -25.12
CA PHE A 274 -27.75 -23.12 -26.39
C PHE A 274 -26.71 -24.17 -26.82
N LYS A 275 -25.92 -24.71 -25.88
CA LYS A 275 -24.99 -25.80 -26.19
C LYS A 275 -25.71 -27.06 -26.66
N ARG A 276 -26.83 -27.43 -26.03
CA ARG A 276 -27.67 -28.57 -26.45
C ARG A 276 -28.25 -28.34 -27.85
N VAL A 277 -28.79 -27.16 -28.12
CA VAL A 277 -29.33 -26.78 -29.43
C VAL A 277 -28.24 -26.80 -30.50
N HIS A 278 -27.06 -26.25 -30.21
CA HIS A 278 -25.94 -26.26 -31.13
C HIS A 278 -25.47 -27.68 -31.47
N VAL A 279 -25.33 -28.55 -30.47
CA VAL A 279 -25.00 -29.98 -30.68
C VAL A 279 -26.09 -30.69 -31.50
N CYS A 280 -27.36 -30.35 -31.28
CA CYS A 280 -28.47 -30.91 -32.07
C CYS A 280 -28.42 -30.46 -33.53
N LEU A 281 -28.18 -29.16 -33.77
CA LEU A 281 -27.96 -28.59 -35.09
C LEU A 281 -26.75 -29.21 -35.79
N GLU A 282 -25.64 -29.40 -35.08
CA GLU A 282 -24.43 -30.02 -35.64
C GLU A 282 -24.68 -31.47 -36.05
N LYS A 283 -25.42 -32.24 -35.23
CA LYS A 283 -25.87 -33.60 -35.58
C LYS A 283 -26.80 -33.59 -36.79
N PHE A 284 -27.69 -32.60 -36.90
CA PHE A 284 -28.60 -32.47 -38.03
C PHE A 284 -27.85 -32.11 -39.32
N VAL A 285 -26.88 -31.20 -39.27
CA VAL A 285 -26.01 -30.88 -40.40
C VAL A 285 -25.24 -32.12 -40.86
N LYS A 286 -24.64 -32.88 -39.92
CA LYS A 286 -23.98 -34.16 -40.25
C LYS A 286 -24.93 -35.18 -40.88
N LEU A 287 -26.19 -35.22 -40.45
CA LEU A 287 -27.20 -36.07 -41.07
C LEU A 287 -27.50 -35.63 -42.50
N LEU A 288 -27.64 -34.33 -42.75
CA LEU A 288 -27.85 -33.78 -44.10
C LEU A 288 -26.68 -34.09 -45.02
N GLU A 289 -25.43 -33.95 -44.55
CA GLU A 289 -24.24 -34.34 -45.32
C GLU A 289 -24.23 -35.83 -45.64
N ASN A 290 -24.61 -36.68 -44.69
CA ASN A 290 -24.71 -38.12 -44.92
C ASN A 290 -25.82 -38.46 -45.93
N LEU A 291 -26.98 -37.79 -45.87
CA LEU A 291 -28.05 -37.96 -46.84
C LEU A 291 -27.62 -37.48 -48.24
N ASP A 292 -26.86 -36.39 -48.32
CA ASP A 292 -26.30 -35.93 -49.58
C ASP A 292 -25.30 -36.94 -50.15
N ARG A 293 -24.41 -37.50 -49.31
CA ARG A 293 -23.52 -38.61 -49.74
C ARG A 293 -24.29 -39.82 -50.24
N VAL A 294 -25.36 -40.23 -49.55
CA VAL A 294 -26.23 -41.32 -50.01
C VAL A 294 -26.87 -40.98 -51.36
N ARG A 295 -27.35 -39.75 -51.53
CA ARG A 295 -27.90 -39.27 -52.80
C ARG A 295 -26.86 -39.30 -53.93
N GLN A 296 -25.63 -38.86 -53.67
CA GLN A 296 -24.53 -38.92 -54.63
C GLN A 296 -24.13 -40.36 -54.98
N VAL A 297 -24.15 -41.28 -54.02
CA VAL A 297 -23.92 -42.71 -54.27
C VAL A 297 -25.05 -43.28 -55.11
N GLN A 298 -26.31 -42.94 -54.82
CA GLN A 298 -27.46 -43.36 -55.60
C GLN A 298 -27.43 -42.81 -57.03
N SER A 299 -27.04 -41.54 -57.22
CA SER A 299 -26.91 -40.97 -58.57
C SER A 299 -25.79 -41.68 -59.35
N LYS A 300 -24.64 -41.92 -58.73
CA LYS A 300 -23.54 -42.70 -59.34
C LYS A 300 -23.98 -44.12 -59.70
N LEU A 301 -24.73 -44.78 -58.81
CA LEU A 301 -25.25 -46.12 -59.07
C LEU A 301 -26.24 -46.11 -60.24
N ASN A 302 -27.18 -45.16 -60.27
CA ASN A 302 -28.12 -45.01 -61.38
C ASN A 302 -27.40 -44.70 -62.71
N ASP A 303 -26.34 -43.89 -62.68
CA ASP A 303 -25.51 -43.63 -63.86
C ASP A 303 -24.77 -44.88 -64.32
N THR A 304 -24.26 -45.71 -63.39
CA THR A 304 -23.65 -47.01 -63.76
C THR A 304 -24.69 -47.98 -64.34
N VAL A 305 -25.89 -48.05 -63.77
CA VAL A 305 -26.99 -48.90 -64.26
C VAL A 305 -27.45 -48.43 -65.64
N ARG A 306 -27.56 -47.11 -65.86
CA ARG A 306 -27.84 -46.53 -67.18
C ARG A 306 -26.76 -46.88 -68.19
N LYS A 307 -25.48 -46.66 -67.85
CA LYS A 307 -24.35 -47.03 -68.71
C LYS A 307 -24.33 -48.51 -69.03
N GLU A 308 -24.60 -49.39 -68.07
CA GLU A 308 -24.72 -50.83 -68.33
C GLU A 308 -25.90 -51.18 -69.23
N SER A 309 -27.05 -50.53 -69.06
CA SER A 309 -28.21 -50.72 -69.95
C SER A 309 -27.96 -50.20 -71.36
N ASP A 310 -27.26 -49.07 -71.52
CA ASP A 310 -26.88 -48.50 -72.81
C ASP A 310 -25.83 -49.39 -73.50
N VAL A 311 -24.82 -49.88 -72.77
CA VAL A 311 -23.83 -50.83 -73.32
C VAL A 311 -24.49 -52.13 -73.74
N LYS A 312 -25.40 -52.70 -72.93
CA LYS A 312 -26.16 -53.90 -73.31
C LYS A 312 -27.01 -53.65 -74.55
N SER A 313 -27.68 -52.49 -74.64
CA SER A 313 -28.49 -52.11 -75.80
C SER A 313 -27.63 -51.90 -77.05
N GLN A 314 -26.47 -51.26 -76.91
CA GLN A 314 -25.53 -51.01 -78.00
C GLN A 314 -24.88 -52.31 -78.50
N VAL A 315 -24.50 -53.22 -77.60
CA VAL A 315 -24.00 -54.56 -77.96
C VAL A 315 -25.08 -55.36 -78.68
N LEU A 316 -26.34 -55.32 -78.22
CA LEU A 316 -27.44 -56.00 -78.89
C LEU A 316 -27.68 -55.45 -80.30
N VAL A 317 -27.69 -54.12 -80.46
CA VAL A 317 -27.83 -53.44 -81.76
C VAL A 317 -26.66 -53.79 -82.68
N GLN A 318 -25.42 -53.77 -82.19
CA GLN A 318 -24.25 -54.12 -83.00
C GLN A 318 -24.27 -55.60 -83.41
N THR A 319 -24.67 -56.50 -82.51
CA THR A 319 -24.82 -57.93 -82.82
C THR A 319 -25.90 -58.14 -83.86
N SER A 320 -27.05 -57.44 -83.74
CA SER A 320 -28.13 -57.51 -84.74
C SER A 320 -27.70 -57.02 -86.12
N ARG A 321 -26.89 -55.95 -86.20
CA ARG A 321 -26.30 -55.48 -87.47
C ARG A 321 -25.32 -56.47 -88.05
N ASN A 322 -24.41 -57.01 -87.24
CA ASN A 322 -23.45 -58.01 -87.71
C ASN A 322 -24.16 -59.25 -88.26
N VAL A 323 -25.22 -59.74 -87.58
CA VAL A 323 -26.04 -60.86 -88.07
C VAL A 323 -26.76 -60.49 -89.37
N LEU A 324 -27.30 -59.27 -89.48
CA LEU A 324 -27.93 -58.79 -90.72
C LEU A 324 -26.93 -58.72 -91.88
N ASP A 325 -25.71 -58.22 -91.65
CA ASP A 325 -24.65 -58.14 -92.67
C ASP A 325 -24.19 -59.54 -93.09
N THR A 326 -24.08 -60.47 -92.13
CA THR A 326 -23.73 -61.86 -92.43
C THR A 326 -24.84 -62.54 -93.23
N PHE A 327 -26.11 -62.25 -92.90
CA PHE A 327 -27.26 -62.75 -93.64
C PHE A 327 -27.31 -62.17 -95.06
N GLN A 328 -27.09 -60.86 -95.22
CA GLN A 328 -26.97 -60.22 -96.54
C GLN A 328 -25.83 -60.82 -97.35
N HIS A 329 -24.69 -61.11 -96.73
CA HIS A 329 -23.58 -61.78 -97.38
C HIS A 329 -23.96 -63.20 -97.84
N CYS A 330 -24.63 -63.98 -97.00
CA CYS A 330 -25.14 -65.31 -97.38
C CYS A 330 -26.14 -65.22 -98.53
N VAL A 331 -27.04 -64.24 -98.52
CA VAL A 331 -27.99 -64.00 -99.62
C VAL A 331 -27.25 -63.65 -100.92
N ALA A 332 -26.24 -62.77 -100.86
CA ALA A 332 -25.42 -62.42 -102.02
C ALA A 332 -24.67 -63.64 -102.58
N VAL A 333 -24.11 -64.50 -101.72
CA VAL A 333 -23.48 -65.76 -102.13
C VAL A 333 -24.49 -66.71 -102.77
N LEU A 334 -25.71 -66.79 -102.22
CA LEU A 334 -26.80 -67.59 -102.80
C LEU A 334 -27.26 -67.05 -104.16
N GLU A 335 -27.37 -65.73 -104.31
CA GLU A 335 -27.68 -65.08 -105.58
C GLU A 335 -26.56 -65.31 -106.61
N GLU A 336 -25.30 -65.24 -106.20
CA GLU A 336 -24.14 -65.52 -107.04
C GLU A 336 -24.09 -66.99 -107.48
N THR A 337 -24.39 -67.93 -106.57
CA THR A 337 -24.47 -69.36 -106.92
C THR A 337 -25.67 -69.67 -107.82
N LEU A 338 -26.81 -69.00 -107.62
CA LEU A 338 -27.95 -69.09 -108.54
C LEU A 338 -27.61 -68.54 -109.93
N HIS A 339 -26.85 -67.44 -110.01
CA HIS A 339 -26.36 -66.90 -111.28
C HIS A 339 -25.39 -67.87 -111.96
N ARG A 340 -24.44 -68.44 -111.22
CA ARG A 340 -23.52 -69.47 -111.73
C ARG A 340 -24.27 -70.72 -112.25
N SER A 341 -25.33 -71.15 -111.57
CA SER A 341 -26.14 -72.30 -111.99
C SER A 341 -26.95 -72.02 -113.26
N LYS A 342 -27.38 -70.77 -113.48
CA LYS A 342 -28.08 -70.37 -114.72
C LYS A 342 -27.14 -70.21 -115.92
N THR A 343 -25.85 -69.96 -115.69
CA THR A 343 -24.84 -69.80 -116.76
C THR A 343 -24.10 -71.09 -117.14
N SER A 344 -24.36 -72.22 -116.48
CA SER A 344 -23.68 -73.50 -116.73
C SER A 344 -24.65 -74.57 -117.24
N ALA A 345 -24.74 -74.67 -118.57
CA ALA A 345 -25.00 -75.84 -119.43
C ALA A 345 -25.97 -75.50 -120.59
N PRO A 346 -25.73 -75.98 -121.84
CA PRO A 346 -25.25 -77.35 -122.08
C PRO A 346 -24.22 -77.60 -123.23
N LEU A 347 -23.71 -78.85 -123.21
CA LEU A 347 -23.43 -79.78 -124.33
C LEU A 347 -22.06 -79.76 -125.08
N LYS A 348 -21.25 -80.84 -124.92
CA LYS A 348 -21.19 -82.01 -125.85
C LYS A 348 -20.15 -83.09 -125.47
N TYR A 349 -20.54 -84.33 -125.77
CA TYR A 349 -19.87 -85.63 -125.69
C TYR A 349 -18.55 -85.76 -126.49
N THR A 350 -17.63 -86.64 -126.04
CA THR A 350 -17.29 -87.97 -126.65
C THR A 350 -16.22 -88.75 -125.85
N PRO A 351 -16.07 -90.08 -126.04
CA PRO A 351 -15.56 -91.05 -125.06
C PRO A 351 -14.19 -91.66 -125.39
N VAL A 352 -13.47 -92.24 -124.41
CA VAL A 352 -12.44 -93.29 -124.63
C VAL A 352 -12.42 -94.30 -123.47
N LEU A 353 -12.26 -95.57 -123.86
CA LEU A 353 -12.31 -96.84 -123.14
C LEU A 353 -11.07 -97.19 -122.29
N THR A 354 -11.34 -97.96 -121.21
CA THR A 354 -10.61 -99.10 -120.58
C THR A 354 -9.09 -99.08 -120.35
N LEU A 355 -8.72 -99.28 -119.08
CA LEU A 355 -8.19 -100.57 -118.57
C LEU A 355 -8.60 -100.75 -117.11
#